data_AF-A0A7L8GCX9-F1
#
_entry.id   AF-A0A7L8GCX9-F1
#
_cell.length_a   1.000
_cell.length_b   1.000
_cell.length_c   1.000
_cell.angle_alpha   90.00
_cell.angle_beta   90.00
_cell.angle_gamma   90.00
#
_symmetry.space_group_name_H-M   'P 1'
#
loop_
_entity.id
_entity.type
_entity.pdbx_description
1 polymer ?
#
loop_
_entity_poly.entity_id
_entity_poly.type
_entity_poly.pdbx_seq_one_letter_code
_entity_poly.pdbx_strand_id
1 'polypeptide(L)'
;IPYIFSPIPHGLFVFMLAFPMWLSTEILRTKKNVSKRISEMLPTRTPYFLIPLMIPVEFTSLLIRPLTLTLRLAINIMAGSLITTLIT
;
A
#
# COMPACT_ATOMS: atom_id res chain seq x y z
N ILE A 1 -4.28 32.60 8.22
CA ILE A 1 -3.50 33.57 7.41
C ILE A 1 -3.35 32.95 6.03
N PRO A 2 -4.00 33.47 4.98
CA PRO A 2 -3.85 32.96 3.63
C PRO A 2 -2.48 33.42 3.08
N TYR A 3 -1.82 32.62 2.25
CA TYR A 3 -0.44 32.78 1.73
C TYR A 3 0.72 32.09 2.47
N ILE A 4 0.48 31.09 3.33
CA ILE A 4 1.47 30.03 3.52
C ILE A 4 1.08 28.89 2.60
N PHE A 5 1.57 28.96 1.36
CA PHE A 5 1.70 27.79 0.52
C PHE A 5 2.71 26.89 1.24
N SER A 6 2.20 25.88 1.95
CA SER A 6 3.07 24.83 2.48
C SER A 6 3.88 24.29 1.30
N PRO A 7 5.23 24.34 1.34
CA PRO A 7 6.06 23.90 0.21
C PRO A 7 5.84 22.42 -0.16
N ILE A 8 5.23 21.67 0.75
CA ILE A 8 4.98 20.24 0.59
C ILE A 8 3.50 20.04 0.22
N PRO A 9 3.18 19.49 -0.97
CA PRO A 9 1.82 19.07 -1.26
C PRO A 9 1.41 18.03 -0.21
N HIS A 10 0.33 18.30 0.53
CA HIS A 10 -0.11 17.50 1.69
C HIS A 10 -0.22 16.00 1.38
N GLY A 11 -0.58 15.62 0.14
CA GLY A 11 -0.62 14.23 -0.29
C GLY A 11 0.75 13.54 -0.39
N LEU A 12 1.82 14.28 -0.76
CA LEU A 12 3.18 13.73 -0.87
C LEU A 12 3.80 13.49 0.52
N PHE A 13 3.52 14.37 1.49
CA PHE A 13 3.93 14.17 2.89
C PHE A 13 3.37 12.86 3.46
N VAL A 14 2.09 12.63 3.19
CA VAL A 14 1.36 11.44 3.62
C VAL A 14 1.89 10.19 2.94
N PHE A 15 2.16 10.26 1.64
CA PHE A 15 2.77 9.18 0.89
C PHE A 15 4.14 8.79 1.47
N MET A 16 4.98 9.79 1.79
CA MET A 16 6.29 9.59 2.37
C MET A 16 6.25 8.96 3.77
N LEU A 17 5.16 9.14 4.53
CA LEU A 17 5.00 8.53 5.85
C LEU A 17 4.38 7.12 5.78
N ALA A 18 3.41 6.93 4.88
CA ALA A 18 2.69 5.67 4.71
C ALA A 18 3.54 4.57 4.06
N PHE A 19 4.38 4.92 3.07
CA PHE A 19 5.25 3.97 2.37
C PHE A 19 6.25 3.24 3.31
N PRO A 20 7.04 3.93 4.16
CA PRO A 20 7.95 3.25 5.10
C PRO A 20 7.20 2.50 6.21
N MET A 21 6.04 2.98 6.67
CA MET A 21 5.19 2.22 7.60
C MET A 21 4.75 0.89 6.99
N TRP A 22 4.27 0.89 5.74
CA TRP A 22 3.96 -0.34 5.04
C TRP A 22 5.17 -1.25 4.91
N LEU A 23 6.30 -0.73 4.44
CA LEU A 23 7.52 -1.51 4.23
C LEU A 23 7.97 -2.19 5.52
N SER A 24 7.90 -1.47 6.65
CA SER A 24 8.17 -2.02 7.98
C SER A 24 7.24 -3.18 8.33
N THR A 25 5.92 -3.03 8.16
CA THR A 25 4.97 -4.12 8.42
C THR A 25 5.18 -5.33 7.51
N GLU A 26 5.56 -5.10 6.26
CA GLU A 26 5.81 -6.15 5.28
C GLU A 26 7.04 -6.99 5.66
N ILE A 27 8.12 -6.32 6.09
CA ILE A 27 9.35 -6.94 6.58
C ILE A 27 9.10 -7.67 7.91
N LEU A 28 8.34 -7.07 8.83
CA LEU A 28 8.01 -7.73 10.11
C LEU A 28 7.13 -8.97 9.89
N ARG A 29 6.16 -8.91 8.96
CA ARG A 29 5.32 -10.05 8.58
C ARG A 29 6.14 -11.18 7.97
N THR A 30 7.13 -10.84 7.15
CA THR A 30 8.04 -11.79 6.51
C THR A 30 8.95 -12.47 7.52
N LYS A 31 9.54 -11.71 8.45
CA LYS A 31 10.43 -12.21 9.51
C LYS A 31 9.73 -13.07 10.55
N LYS A 32 8.48 -12.75 10.92
CA LYS A 32 7.78 -13.43 12.02
C LYS A 32 7.29 -14.84 11.65
N ASN A 33 6.91 -15.08 10.39
CA ASN A 33 6.43 -16.38 9.92
C ASN A 33 6.64 -16.55 8.41
N VAL A 34 7.86 -16.91 7.99
CA VAL A 34 8.17 -17.23 6.59
C VAL A 34 7.34 -18.43 6.11
N SER A 35 7.20 -19.46 6.95
CA SER A 35 6.47 -20.71 6.62
C SER A 35 4.97 -20.47 6.36
N LYS A 36 4.31 -19.69 7.22
CA LYS A 36 2.88 -19.35 7.04
C LYS A 36 2.65 -18.48 5.81
N ARG A 37 3.59 -17.59 5.49
CA ARG A 37 3.52 -16.71 4.33
C ARG A 37 3.66 -17.49 3.01
N ILE A 38 4.54 -18.49 2.96
CA ILE A 38 4.65 -19.40 1.80
C ILE A 38 3.40 -20.27 1.66
N SER A 39 2.79 -20.71 2.78
CA SER A 39 1.55 -21.48 2.77
C SER A 39 0.30 -20.67 2.41
N GLU A 40 0.29 -19.36 2.64
CA GLU A 40 -0.77 -18.46 2.15
C GLU A 40 -0.55 -18.08 0.67
N MET A 41 0.70 -18.00 0.21
CA MET A 41 1.05 -17.79 -1.20
C MET A 41 0.67 -18.97 -2.11
N LEU A 42 0.41 -20.15 -1.55
CA LEU A 42 -0.12 -21.31 -2.25
C LEU A 42 -1.33 -21.85 -1.49
N PRO A 43 -2.57 -21.44 -1.83
CA PRO A 43 -3.74 -22.08 -1.29
C PRO A 43 -3.64 -23.57 -1.68
N THR A 44 -3.80 -24.43 -0.67
CA THR A 44 -3.57 -25.88 -0.60
C THR A 44 -4.38 -26.72 -1.61
N ARG A 45 -4.89 -26.13 -2.69
CA ARG A 45 -5.76 -26.75 -3.71
C ARG A 45 -5.43 -26.37 -5.15
N THR A 46 -4.23 -25.85 -5.45
CA THR A 46 -3.84 -25.62 -6.84
C THR A 46 -3.06 -26.82 -7.40
N PRO A 47 -3.52 -27.45 -8.50
CA PRO A 47 -2.80 -28.54 -9.13
C PRO A 47 -1.41 -28.05 -9.57
N TYR A 48 -0.39 -28.91 -9.43
CA TYR A 48 1.03 -28.58 -9.65
C TYR A 48 1.33 -27.89 -11.00
N PHE A 49 0.46 -28.06 -11.99
CA PHE A 49 0.59 -27.46 -13.32
C PHE A 49 0.32 -25.94 -13.37
N LEU A 50 -0.54 -25.40 -12.49
CA LEU A 50 -0.85 -23.95 -12.46
C LEU A 50 0.09 -23.14 -11.55
N ILE A 51 0.87 -23.80 -10.70
CA ILE A 51 1.84 -23.19 -9.78
C ILE A 51 2.78 -22.19 -10.49
N PRO A 52 3.42 -22.51 -11.64
CA PRO A 52 4.34 -21.58 -12.28
C PRO A 52 3.67 -20.28 -12.76
N LEU A 53 2.38 -20.31 -13.11
CA LEU A 53 1.65 -19.12 -13.55
C LEU A 53 1.15 -18.28 -12.37
N MET A 54 0.92 -18.89 -11.21
CA MET A 54 0.40 -18.19 -10.04
C MET A 54 1.45 -17.36 -9.30
N ILE A 55 2.72 -17.77 -9.33
CA ILE A 55 3.85 -17.07 -8.69
C ILE A 55 3.95 -15.59 -9.10
N PRO A 56 3.94 -15.22 -10.41
CA PRO A 56 4.00 -13.82 -10.81
C PRO A 56 2.75 -13.02 -10.45
N VAL A 57 1.56 -13.66 -10.42
CA VAL A 57 0.31 -13.02 -10.01
C VAL A 57 0.33 -12.72 -8.52
N GLU A 58 0.79 -13.65 -7.69
CA GLU A 58 0.91 -13.46 -6.25
C GLU A 58 1.98 -12.40 -5.91
N PHE A 59 3.09 -12.37 -6.67
CA PHE A 59 4.09 -11.30 -6.58
C PHE A 59 3.49 -9.92 -6.91
N THR A 60 2.67 -9.85 -7.96
CA THR A 60 1.95 -8.63 -8.33
C THR A 60 0.95 -8.22 -7.25
N SER A 61 0.20 -9.17 -6.67
CA SER A 61 -0.74 -8.93 -5.57
C SER A 61 -0.05 -8.38 -4.31
N LEU A 62 1.14 -8.90 -4.00
CA LEU A 62 1.98 -8.40 -2.91
C LEU A 62 2.38 -6.92 -3.12
N LEU A 63 2.65 -6.52 -4.37
CA LEU A 63 2.98 -5.15 -4.74
C LEU A 63 1.77 -4.22 -4.81
N ILE A 64 0.56 -4.71 -5.08
CA ILE A 64 -0.66 -3.88 -5.14
C ILE A 64 -1.17 -3.53 -3.72
N ARG A 65 -0.97 -4.41 -2.74
CA ARG A 65 -1.39 -4.20 -1.33
C ARG A 65 -0.85 -2.91 -0.68
N PRO A 66 0.43 -2.52 -0.79
CA PRO A 66 0.89 -1.20 -0.35
C PRO A 66 0.27 -0.06 -1.12
N LEU A 67 0.23 -0.22 -2.45
CA LEU A 67 -0.14 0.83 -3.37
C LEU A 67 -1.57 1.29 -3.07
N THR A 68 -2.47 0.34 -2.85
CA THR A 68 -3.86 0.61 -2.46
C THR A 68 -3.98 1.28 -1.08
N LEU A 69 -3.17 0.89 -0.09
CA LEU A 69 -3.20 1.50 1.26
C LEU A 69 -2.74 2.96 1.23
N THR A 70 -1.63 3.23 0.52
CA THR A 70 -1.04 4.56 0.40
C THR A 70 -1.91 5.48 -0.46
N LEU A 71 -2.44 4.98 -1.59
CA LEU A 71 -3.37 5.74 -2.43
C LEU A 71 -4.65 6.09 -1.68
N ARG A 72 -5.20 5.17 -0.86
CA ARG A 72 -6.38 5.45 -0.04
C ARG A 72 -6.15 6.63 0.90
N LEU A 73 -5.01 6.63 1.62
CA LEU A 73 -4.70 7.71 2.55
C LEU A 73 -4.44 9.03 1.82
N ALA A 74 -3.72 8.99 0.68
CA ALA A 74 -3.44 10.17 -0.13
C ALA A 74 -4.73 10.79 -0.71
N ILE A 75 -5.62 9.97 -1.28
CA ILE A 75 -6.91 10.42 -1.83
C ILE A 75 -7.77 11.06 -0.75
N ASN A 76 -7.85 10.46 0.45
CA ASN A 76 -8.66 11.00 1.55
C ASN A 76 -8.21 12.40 1.96
N ILE A 77 -6.89 12.64 2.00
CA ILE A 77 -6.34 13.94 2.40
C ILE A 77 -6.45 14.95 1.26
N MET A 78 -6.29 14.51 0.02
CA MET A 78 -6.47 15.35 -1.16
C MET A 78 -7.93 15.79 -1.30
N ALA A 79 -8.89 14.88 -1.11
CA ALA A 79 -10.31 15.19 -1.10
C ALA A 79 -10.68 16.18 0.00
N GLY A 80 -10.18 16.00 1.23
CA GLY A 80 -10.41 16.96 2.32
C GLY A 80 -9.86 18.35 2.01
N SER A 81 -8.65 18.44 1.44
CA SER A 81 -8.09 19.72 1.01
C SER A 81 -8.92 20.37 -0.11
N LEU A 82 -9.36 19.57 -1.09
CA LEU A 82 -10.17 20.03 -2.21
C LEU A 82 -11.54 20.56 -1.74
N ILE A 83 -12.22 19.83 -0.85
CA ILE A 83 -13.52 20.23 -0.28
C ILE A 83 -13.38 21.55 0.47
N THR A 84 -12.34 21.72 1.29
CA THR A 84 -12.12 22.95 2.06
C THR A 84 -11.88 24.16 1.14
N THR A 85 -11.13 23.96 0.04
CA THR A 85 -10.88 24.99 -0.98
C THR A 85 -12.12 25.34 -1.82
N LEU A 86 -13.09 24.43 -1.96
CA LEU A 86 -14.32 24.71 -2.70
C LEU A 86 -15.41 25.35 -1.84
N ILE A 87 -15.39 25.13 -0.52
CA ILE A 87 -16.37 25.69 0.43
C ILE A 87 -15.97 27.09 0.91
N THR A 88 -14.67 27.40 0.89
CA THR A 88 -14.12 28.71 1.29
C THR A 88 -13.92 29.58 0.06
#